data_AF-A0A9D8AY68-F1
#
_entry.id   AF-A0A9D8AY68-F1
#
_cell.length_a   1.000
_cell.length_b   1.000
_cell.length_c   1.000
_cell.angle_alpha   90.00
_cell.angle_beta   90.00
_cell.angle_gamma   90.00
#
_symmetry.space_group_name_H-M   'P 1'
#
loop_
_entity.id
_entity.type
_entity.pdbx_description
1 polymer ?
#
loop_
_entity_poly.entity_id
_entity_poly.type
_entity_poly.pdbx_seq_one_letter_code
_entity_poly.pdbx_strand_id
1 'polypeptide(L)'
;MSVQFEWQVGSDDGHWETIAQADRPRPSGWGRAFRILLVALVAVAAAGYLILRLRYELMLREARFQIQTVVDLEARAFASRDRDLFLEQQDRASPVWYAQQAVRANPECCPPTGQVSISQHRCLSTLGVQYAWYPWQQGASAVHDHCSPVLAAQVQKVELLQDTAWVEVVEGSSLTRRVRFYRKTNLGWRHTAPLKAFWRDPIKTRFGAVIVQYHGRDQPHIDPLLDLISTVSDQVCDELVYCAAANRMTVEFATEAPPLQSPYLEVRPGNEQSNRLLISSPWLSGISTDDTWDETYLKELTYSLTYAIAAGVAHSTGEPGLTALQRAIASEYAAWRAHRDTAQVPLLGRIIERHGDEELSRVFFSLRGARLSTLFLVRWLSLHPATDPRAYFEALLNLERESILAHQKDTFLLFQDDDWLANQEELYDRVQSSGSLPALPPLRVQSVEIADDRALVTLDGETPIWLGDEAHQSLGQFVFFRRRDWDWKHASTGEAEHWGMSTVRAPALTPSPIPTPHLWSCSVAPHARRTPGGDHWAAPTHGQDLPYARARVVLERMTEPGGDQVASVCSASLPRN
;
A
#
# COMPACT_ATOMS: atom_id res chain seq x y z
N MET A 1 64.77 39.52 -18.77
CA MET A 1 64.42 40.92 -18.46
C MET A 1 63.39 40.90 -17.34
N SER A 2 63.74 41.35 -16.14
CA SER A 2 62.81 41.45 -15.01
C SER A 2 62.21 42.85 -14.97
N VAL A 3 60.91 42.96 -15.19
CA VAL A 3 60.16 44.20 -15.04
C VAL A 3 59.95 44.44 -13.55
N GLN A 4 60.50 45.55 -13.02
CA GLN A 4 60.22 46.01 -11.66
C GLN A 4 59.02 46.98 -11.72
N PHE A 5 57.94 46.63 -11.02
CA PHE A 5 56.82 47.53 -10.80
C PHE A 5 57.05 48.29 -9.49
N GLU A 6 57.02 49.61 -9.58
CA GLU A 6 57.10 50.52 -8.44
C GLU A 6 55.67 51.00 -8.14
N TRP A 7 55.14 50.65 -6.97
CA TRP A 7 53.81 51.03 -6.54
C TRP A 7 53.92 52.23 -5.60
N GLN A 8 53.21 53.31 -5.91
CA GLN A 8 53.08 54.50 -5.05
C GLN A 8 51.65 54.55 -4.51
N VAL A 9 51.50 54.80 -3.21
CA VAL A 9 50.21 55.01 -2.55
C VAL A 9 50.31 56.35 -1.82
N GLY A 10 49.43 57.30 -2.17
CA GLY A 10 49.38 58.63 -1.56
C GLY A 10 47.94 59.01 -1.18
N SER A 11 47.78 59.90 -0.21
CA SER A 11 46.49 60.51 0.13
C SER A 11 46.30 61.85 -0.59
N ASP A 12 45.03 62.24 -0.80
CA ASP A 12 44.61 63.33 -1.70
C ASP A 12 45.06 64.75 -1.28
N ASP A 13 45.68 64.90 -0.13
CA ASP A 13 46.19 66.13 0.47
C ASP A 13 47.62 66.50 -0.01
N GLY A 14 48.13 65.83 -1.04
CA GLY A 14 49.35 66.21 -1.76
C GLY A 14 50.66 65.83 -1.05
N HIS A 15 50.57 65.10 0.06
CA HIS A 15 51.72 64.46 0.70
C HIS A 15 51.99 63.09 0.06
N TRP A 16 52.95 63.06 -0.85
CA TRP A 16 53.48 61.84 -1.43
C TRP A 16 54.70 61.40 -0.64
N GLU A 17 54.56 60.39 0.21
CA GLU A 17 55.70 59.74 0.82
C GLU A 17 56.22 58.65 -0.11
N THR A 18 57.41 58.87 -0.66
CA THR A 18 58.19 57.81 -1.30
C THR A 18 58.52 56.80 -0.21
N ILE A 19 57.87 55.63 -0.19
CA ILE A 19 58.19 54.56 0.74
C ILE A 19 59.65 54.18 0.48
N ALA A 20 60.54 54.69 1.32
CA ALA A 20 61.95 54.38 1.27
C ALA A 20 62.08 52.87 1.16
N GLN A 21 62.88 52.44 0.19
CA GLN A 21 63.23 51.06 -0.10
C GLN A 21 63.56 50.37 1.23
N ALA A 22 62.57 49.71 1.83
CA ALA A 22 62.73 49.10 3.13
C ALA A 22 63.82 48.05 2.95
N ASP A 23 64.95 48.26 3.63
CA ASP A 23 66.04 47.30 3.72
C ASP A 23 65.42 45.93 3.82
N ARG A 24 65.65 45.08 2.80
CA ARG A 24 65.09 43.73 2.75
C ARG A 24 65.34 43.12 4.12
N PRO A 25 64.30 42.89 4.96
CA PRO A 25 64.52 42.43 6.31
C PRO A 25 65.35 41.16 6.19
N ARG A 26 66.54 41.18 6.80
CA ARG A 26 67.44 40.01 6.85
C ARG A 26 66.55 38.81 7.11
N PRO A 27 66.58 37.75 6.28
CA PRO A 27 65.71 36.60 6.43
C PRO A 27 65.93 36.03 7.83
N SER A 28 65.05 36.38 8.76
CA SER A 28 65.18 35.94 10.14
C SER A 28 64.98 34.44 10.11
N GLY A 29 65.89 33.68 10.73
CA GLY A 29 65.79 32.21 10.80
C GLY A 29 64.45 31.74 11.39
N TRP A 30 63.74 32.63 12.07
CA TRP A 30 62.37 32.47 12.55
C TRP A 30 61.36 32.06 11.47
N GLY A 31 61.46 32.57 10.24
CA GLY A 31 60.55 32.17 9.17
C GLY A 31 60.68 30.70 8.76
N ARG A 32 61.88 30.12 8.85
CA ARG A 32 62.10 28.67 8.62
C ARG A 32 61.59 27.84 9.78
N ALA A 33 61.86 28.26 11.02
CA ALA A 33 61.37 27.58 12.22
C ALA A 33 59.83 27.52 12.25
N PHE A 34 59.16 28.62 11.93
CA PHE A 34 57.70 28.66 11.87
C PHE A 34 57.13 27.74 10.78
N ARG A 35 57.74 27.70 9.59
CA ARG A 35 57.32 26.77 8.52
C ARG A 35 57.48 25.32 8.94
N ILE A 36 58.59 24.97 9.60
CA ILE A 36 58.82 23.60 10.11
C ILE A 36 57.75 23.24 11.15
N LEU A 37 57.44 24.16 12.08
CA LEU A 37 56.39 23.95 13.08
C LEU A 37 55.02 23.74 12.45
N LEU A 38 54.64 24.58 11.47
CA LEU A 38 53.37 24.47 10.77
C LEU A 38 53.26 23.13 10.03
N VAL A 39 54.32 22.72 9.33
CA VAL A 39 54.38 21.42 8.64
C VAL A 39 54.25 20.27 9.64
N ALA A 40 54.93 20.34 10.78
CA ALA A 40 54.82 19.34 11.84
C ALA A 40 53.38 19.26 12.40
N LEU A 41 52.72 20.40 12.62
CA LEU A 41 51.34 20.45 13.12
C LEU A 41 50.35 19.86 12.11
N VAL A 42 50.49 20.20 10.83
CA VAL A 42 49.68 19.62 9.75
C VAL A 42 49.91 18.10 9.66
N ALA A 43 51.16 17.64 9.77
CA ALA A 43 51.50 16.22 9.74
C ALA A 43 50.88 15.45 10.92
N VAL A 44 50.92 16.00 12.13
CA VAL A 44 50.29 15.41 13.32
C VAL A 44 48.77 15.39 13.18
N ALA A 45 48.16 16.46 12.69
CA ALA A 45 46.72 16.51 12.43
C ALA A 45 46.28 15.48 11.39
N ALA A 46 47.04 15.34 10.29
CA ALA A 46 46.79 14.34 9.26
C ALA A 46 46.94 12.90 9.80
N ALA A 47 47.99 12.63 10.57
CA ALA A 47 48.20 11.32 11.20
C ALA A 47 47.07 10.99 12.20
N GLY A 48 46.67 11.96 13.03
CA GLY A 48 45.55 11.81 13.96
C GLY A 48 44.22 11.52 13.24
N TYR A 49 43.94 12.23 12.15
CA TYR A 49 42.77 11.97 11.30
C TYR A 49 42.79 10.56 10.68
N LEU A 50 43.94 10.11 10.18
CA LEU A 50 44.08 8.76 9.62
C LEU A 50 43.85 7.66 10.67
N ILE A 51 44.40 7.81 11.89
CA ILE A 51 44.18 6.86 12.99
C ILE A 51 42.70 6.83 13.37
N LEU A 52 42.05 7.99 13.50
CA LEU A 52 40.62 8.08 13.80
C LEU A 52 39.78 7.39 12.72
N ARG A 53 40.09 7.65 11.43
CA ARG A 53 39.42 7.04 10.29
C ARG A 53 39.58 5.52 10.26
N LEU A 54 40.80 5.01 10.48
CA LEU A 54 41.05 3.57 10.54
C LEU A 54 40.27 2.90 11.68
N ARG A 55 40.25 3.52 12.87
CA ARG A 55 39.46 3.03 14.01
C ARG A 55 37.96 3.04 13.71
N TYR A 56 37.48 4.08 13.05
CA TYR A 56 36.09 4.19 12.63
C TYR A 56 35.71 3.10 11.61
N GLU A 57 36.54 2.87 10.59
CA GLU A 57 36.32 1.81 9.61
C GLU A 57 36.35 0.41 10.23
N LEU A 58 37.24 0.16 11.21
CA LEU A 58 37.26 -1.10 11.96
C LEU A 58 35.97 -1.29 12.78
N MET A 59 35.52 -0.25 13.50
CA MET A 59 34.26 -0.30 14.25
C MET A 59 33.05 -0.53 13.33
N LEU A 60 33.03 0.08 12.14
CA LEU A 60 31.97 -0.14 11.15
C LEU A 60 31.97 -1.56 10.61
N ARG A 61 33.14 -2.15 10.32
CA ARG A 61 33.22 -3.56 9.87
C ARG A 61 32.74 -4.52 10.93
N GLU A 62 33.14 -4.30 12.18
CA GLU A 62 32.69 -5.10 13.32
C GLU A 62 31.17 -4.97 13.51
N ALA A 63 30.63 -3.74 13.52
CA ALA A 63 29.20 -3.50 13.62
C ALA A 63 28.42 -4.16 12.48
N ARG A 64 28.90 -4.03 11.22
CA ARG A 64 28.28 -4.68 10.05
C ARG A 64 28.21 -6.20 10.20
N PHE A 65 29.29 -6.84 10.65
CA PHE A 65 29.31 -8.28 10.86
C PHE A 65 28.35 -8.73 11.97
N GLN A 66 28.36 -8.03 13.11
CA GLN A 66 27.47 -8.35 14.22
C GLN A 66 26.00 -8.13 13.85
N ILE A 67 25.69 -7.03 13.16
CA ILE A 67 24.33 -6.72 12.71
C ILE A 67 23.86 -7.72 11.65
N GLN A 68 24.72 -8.10 10.69
CA GLN A 68 24.38 -9.17 9.73
C GLN A 68 24.00 -10.47 10.46
N THR A 69 24.72 -10.82 11.53
CA THR A 69 24.38 -11.99 12.35
C THR A 69 22.99 -11.88 12.97
N VAL A 70 22.62 -10.69 13.48
CA VAL A 70 21.27 -10.44 14.03
C VAL A 70 20.21 -10.56 12.92
N VAL A 71 20.43 -9.94 11.77
CA VAL A 71 19.53 -10.03 10.60
C VAL A 71 19.28 -11.48 10.18
N ASP A 72 20.35 -12.28 10.09
CA ASP A 72 20.26 -13.70 9.72
C ASP A 72 19.51 -14.52 10.77
N LEU A 73 19.74 -14.24 12.06
CA LEU A 73 19.02 -14.89 13.17
C LEU A 73 17.55 -14.51 13.20
N GLU A 74 17.21 -13.23 12.99
CA GLU A 74 15.81 -12.77 12.89
C GLU A 74 15.06 -13.50 11.79
N ALA A 75 15.63 -13.54 10.58
CA ALA A 75 15.00 -14.20 9.43
C ALA A 75 14.83 -15.71 9.68
N ARG A 76 15.84 -16.39 10.24
CA ARG A 76 15.75 -17.81 10.58
C ARG A 76 14.73 -18.09 11.67
N ALA A 77 14.73 -17.31 12.75
CA ALA A 77 13.79 -17.45 13.87
C ALA A 77 12.35 -17.25 13.38
N PHE A 78 12.12 -16.24 12.54
CA PHE A 78 10.80 -16.00 11.95
C PHE A 78 10.38 -17.16 11.03
N ALA A 79 11.28 -17.63 10.15
CA ALA A 79 11.01 -18.75 9.25
C ALA A 79 10.74 -20.07 10.00
N SER A 80 11.40 -20.30 11.14
CA SER A 80 11.17 -21.47 12.00
C SER A 80 10.01 -21.29 12.98
N ARG A 81 9.30 -20.15 12.95
CA ARG A 81 8.26 -19.77 13.92
C ARG A 81 8.73 -19.80 15.38
N ASP A 82 10.02 -19.54 15.61
CA ASP A 82 10.61 -19.42 16.95
C ASP A 82 10.42 -17.99 17.47
N ARG A 83 9.24 -17.75 18.06
CA ARG A 83 8.84 -16.45 18.59
C ARG A 83 9.83 -15.92 19.62
N ASP A 84 10.30 -16.77 20.53
CA ASP A 84 11.16 -16.35 21.63
C ASP A 84 12.52 -15.91 21.08
N LEU A 85 13.14 -16.71 20.21
CA LEU A 85 14.40 -16.34 19.56
C LEU A 85 14.28 -15.06 18.73
N PHE A 86 13.17 -14.88 18.01
CA PHE A 86 12.91 -13.66 17.25
C PHE A 86 12.81 -12.44 18.17
N LEU A 87 12.02 -12.54 19.25
CA LEU A 87 11.84 -11.45 20.21
C LEU A 87 13.07 -11.17 21.06
N GLU A 88 13.98 -12.13 21.23
CA GLU A 88 15.29 -11.88 21.82
C GLU A 88 16.13 -10.92 20.96
N GLN A 89 15.94 -10.90 19.65
CA GLN A 89 16.65 -9.98 18.75
C GLN A 89 16.08 -8.54 18.79
N GLN A 90 14.91 -8.34 19.39
CA GLN A 90 14.23 -7.05 19.45
C GLN A 90 14.62 -6.23 20.68
N ASP A 91 14.61 -4.92 20.52
CA ASP A 91 14.95 -3.97 21.57
C ASP A 91 13.81 -3.73 22.56
N ARG A 92 13.93 -4.33 23.75
CA ARG A 92 12.96 -4.17 24.85
C ARG A 92 12.88 -2.76 25.45
N ALA A 93 13.87 -1.89 25.23
CA ALA A 93 13.81 -0.51 25.73
C ALA A 93 12.90 0.39 24.89
N SER A 94 12.50 -0.05 23.71
CA SER A 94 11.46 0.60 22.91
C SER A 94 10.16 -0.21 23.03
N PRO A 95 9.32 0.05 24.06
CA PRO A 95 8.19 -0.82 24.39
C PRO A 95 7.14 -0.88 23.28
N VAL A 96 6.89 0.23 22.58
CA VAL A 96 5.93 0.29 21.45
C VAL A 96 6.42 -0.58 20.29
N TRP A 97 7.70 -0.45 19.93
CA TRP A 97 8.34 -1.29 18.91
C TRP A 97 8.30 -2.76 19.30
N TYR A 98 8.71 -3.09 20.52
CA TYR A 98 8.74 -4.46 21.01
C TYR A 98 7.35 -5.10 20.96
N ALA A 99 6.31 -4.36 21.36
CA ALA A 99 4.92 -4.82 21.27
C ALA A 99 4.49 -5.08 19.82
N GLN A 100 4.83 -4.21 18.87
CA GLN A 100 4.56 -4.42 17.44
C GLN A 100 5.24 -5.68 16.90
N GLN A 101 6.52 -5.88 17.25
CA GLN A 101 7.26 -7.09 16.85
C GLN A 101 6.72 -8.36 17.52
N ALA A 102 6.22 -8.26 18.77
CA ALA A 102 5.58 -9.37 19.47
C ALA A 102 4.28 -9.83 18.80
N VAL A 103 3.49 -8.89 18.25
CA VAL A 103 2.32 -9.22 17.43
C VAL A 103 2.76 -9.90 16.14
N ARG A 104 3.76 -9.35 15.44
CA ARG A 104 4.30 -9.91 14.19
C ARG A 104 4.84 -11.33 14.32
N ALA A 105 5.48 -11.65 15.45
CA ALA A 105 6.07 -12.96 15.73
C ALA A 105 5.07 -13.99 16.29
N ASN A 106 3.79 -13.63 16.42
CA ASN A 106 2.79 -14.57 16.92
C ASN A 106 2.69 -15.77 15.95
N PRO A 107 2.80 -17.04 16.40
CA PRO A 107 2.65 -18.22 15.55
C PRO A 107 1.32 -18.27 14.77
N GLU A 108 0.32 -17.55 15.27
CA GLU A 108 -0.99 -17.40 14.65
C GLU A 108 -1.00 -16.41 13.47
N CYS A 109 0.05 -15.59 13.32
CA CYS A 109 0.37 -14.89 12.08
C CYS A 109 0.74 -15.93 11.01
N CYS A 110 -0.28 -16.60 10.48
CA CYS A 110 -0.12 -17.56 9.41
C CYS A 110 0.36 -16.81 8.17
N PRO A 111 1.50 -17.17 7.55
CA PRO A 111 1.77 -16.72 6.20
C PRO A 111 0.60 -17.16 5.30
N PRO A 112 0.28 -16.44 4.22
CA PRO A 112 -0.72 -16.85 3.25
C PRO A 112 -0.22 -18.10 2.50
N THR A 113 -0.26 -19.27 3.14
CA THR A 113 -0.07 -20.55 2.49
C THR A 113 -1.39 -20.96 1.86
N GLY A 114 -1.88 -20.20 0.89
CA GLY A 114 -2.95 -20.56 -0.07
C GLY A 114 -4.30 -21.07 0.46
N GLN A 115 -4.51 -21.21 1.76
CA GLN A 115 -5.73 -21.69 2.40
C GLN A 115 -5.89 -21.00 3.75
N VAL A 116 -6.85 -20.08 3.80
CA VAL A 116 -7.20 -19.31 4.99
C VAL A 116 -8.24 -20.10 5.80
N SER A 117 -7.91 -20.37 7.06
CA SER A 117 -8.78 -21.04 8.05
C SER A 117 -9.46 -19.98 8.93
N ILE A 118 -10.74 -20.23 9.30
CA ILE A 118 -11.61 -19.45 10.20
C ILE A 118 -10.92 -19.09 11.54
N SER A 119 -9.87 -19.81 11.94
CA SER A 119 -9.05 -19.51 13.12
C SER A 119 -8.30 -18.17 13.08
N GLN A 120 -8.08 -17.55 11.91
CA GLN A 120 -7.35 -16.29 11.79
C GLN A 120 -8.10 -15.08 12.37
N HIS A 121 -9.44 -15.03 12.28
CA HIS A 121 -10.23 -13.89 12.81
C HIS A 121 -10.23 -13.81 14.33
N ARG A 122 -10.15 -14.96 15.03
CA ARG A 122 -10.18 -15.00 16.51
C ARG A 122 -8.89 -14.48 17.15
N CYS A 123 -7.81 -14.33 16.37
CA CYS A 123 -6.52 -13.84 16.87
C CYS A 123 -6.52 -12.33 17.15
N LEU A 124 -7.28 -11.55 16.37
CA LEU A 124 -7.30 -10.09 16.46
C LEU A 124 -8.14 -9.56 17.63
N SER A 125 -9.20 -10.27 18.03
CA SER A 125 -10.06 -9.85 19.14
C SER A 125 -9.41 -10.01 20.53
N THR A 126 -8.38 -10.84 20.65
CA THR A 126 -7.85 -11.29 21.95
C THR A 126 -6.70 -10.42 22.49
N LEU A 127 -6.15 -9.52 21.67
CA LEU A 127 -4.96 -8.75 22.05
C LEU A 127 -5.22 -7.53 22.95
N GLY A 128 -6.48 -7.17 23.25
CA GLY A 128 -6.81 -6.21 24.33
C GLY A 128 -6.19 -4.80 24.22
N VAL A 129 -5.51 -4.47 23.10
CA VAL A 129 -4.93 -3.15 22.90
C VAL A 129 -6.01 -2.22 22.37
N GLN A 130 -6.59 -1.48 23.30
CA GLN A 130 -7.65 -0.50 23.09
C GLN A 130 -7.09 0.76 22.39
N TYR A 131 -6.73 0.66 21.11
CA TYR A 131 -6.69 1.85 20.26
C TYR A 131 -8.12 2.13 19.77
N ALA A 132 -8.47 3.40 19.61
CA ALA A 132 -9.74 3.78 18.98
C ALA A 132 -9.67 3.41 17.48
N TRP A 133 -9.97 2.15 17.17
CA TRP A 133 -9.93 1.58 15.83
C TRP A 133 -11.18 2.01 15.04
N TYR A 134 -10.98 2.69 13.92
CA TYR A 134 -12.05 2.99 12.98
C TYR A 134 -12.36 1.74 12.13
N PRO A 135 -13.60 1.23 12.10
CA PRO A 135 -13.95 -0.06 11.49
C PRO A 135 -13.64 -0.17 9.99
N TRP A 136 -13.66 0.93 9.23
CA TRP A 136 -13.60 0.93 7.76
C TRP A 136 -12.20 0.73 7.14
N GLN A 137 -11.16 0.53 7.95
CA GLN A 137 -9.79 0.31 7.47
C GLN A 137 -9.37 -1.17 7.43
N GLN A 138 -10.29 -2.12 7.68
CA GLN A 138 -9.99 -3.56 7.64
C GLN A 138 -9.94 -4.13 6.22
N GLY A 139 -9.42 -3.40 5.22
CA GLY A 139 -9.03 -4.01 3.96
C GLY A 139 -7.86 -4.97 4.20
N ALA A 140 -7.80 -6.08 3.48
CA ALA A 140 -6.84 -7.18 3.60
C ALA A 140 -5.34 -6.78 3.76
N SER A 141 -4.95 -5.54 3.43
CA SER A 141 -3.62 -4.98 3.65
C SER A 141 -3.22 -4.83 5.13
N ALA A 142 -4.17 -4.59 6.06
CA ALA A 142 -3.87 -4.41 7.48
C ALA A 142 -3.20 -5.64 8.12
N VAL A 143 -3.70 -6.83 7.77
CA VAL A 143 -3.22 -8.12 8.28
C VAL A 143 -1.95 -8.56 7.51
N HIS A 144 -1.80 -8.14 6.25
CA HIS A 144 -0.62 -8.45 5.45
C HIS A 144 0.66 -7.81 5.99
N ASP A 145 0.60 -6.60 6.53
CA ASP A 145 1.80 -5.97 7.14
C ASP A 145 2.19 -6.63 8.47
N HIS A 146 1.21 -7.04 9.29
CA HIS A 146 1.46 -7.76 10.55
C HIS A 146 2.15 -9.11 10.34
N CYS A 147 1.75 -9.83 9.30
CA CYS A 147 2.24 -11.17 8.99
C CYS A 147 3.34 -11.15 7.92
N SER A 148 3.80 -9.97 7.49
CA SER A 148 4.80 -9.86 6.44
C SER A 148 6.06 -10.61 6.83
N PRO A 149 6.56 -11.52 5.97
CA PRO A 149 7.70 -12.36 6.32
C PRO A 149 8.94 -11.51 6.62
N VAL A 150 9.68 -11.90 7.65
CA VAL A 150 11.02 -11.34 7.88
C VAL A 150 11.96 -12.02 6.90
N LEU A 151 12.22 -11.35 5.78
CA LEU A 151 13.07 -11.88 4.72
C LEU A 151 14.53 -11.85 5.15
N ALA A 152 15.28 -12.84 4.67
CA ALA A 152 16.74 -12.79 4.69
C ALA A 152 17.20 -11.53 3.94
N ALA A 153 18.20 -10.87 4.50
CA ALA A 153 18.65 -9.59 4.00
C ALA A 153 20.17 -9.44 4.13
N GLN A 154 20.78 -8.73 3.19
CA GLN A 154 22.21 -8.46 3.21
C GLN A 154 22.46 -7.00 3.60
N VAL A 155 23.22 -6.78 4.67
CA VAL A 155 23.65 -5.44 5.10
C VAL A 155 24.59 -4.86 4.06
N GLN A 156 24.21 -3.72 3.48
CA GLN A 156 25.02 -2.96 2.52
C GLN A 156 25.80 -1.85 3.21
N LYS A 157 25.14 -1.06 4.06
CA LYS A 157 25.71 0.14 4.67
C LYS A 157 25.28 0.24 6.14
N VAL A 158 26.19 0.74 6.98
CA VAL A 158 25.93 1.02 8.40
C VAL A 158 26.37 2.45 8.70
N GLU A 159 25.49 3.23 9.31
CA GLU A 159 25.78 4.57 9.84
C GLU A 159 25.55 4.55 11.36
N LEU A 160 26.57 4.88 12.14
CA LEU A 160 26.52 4.85 13.60
C LEU A 160 26.25 6.25 14.17
N LEU A 161 25.30 6.32 15.10
CA LEU A 161 25.03 7.48 15.94
C LEU A 161 24.92 7.01 17.40
N GLN A 162 25.97 7.26 18.18
CA GLN A 162 26.09 6.79 19.57
C GLN A 162 25.98 5.26 19.66
N ASP A 163 24.97 4.75 20.36
CA ASP A 163 24.64 3.34 20.50
C ASP A 163 23.67 2.85 19.42
N THR A 164 23.20 3.71 18.51
CA THR A 164 22.22 3.34 17.48
C THR A 164 22.86 3.31 16.09
N ALA A 165 22.38 2.41 15.24
CA ALA A 165 22.82 2.22 13.87
C ALA A 165 21.63 2.34 12.91
N TRP A 166 21.81 3.11 11.85
CA TRP A 166 20.98 3.09 10.65
C TRP A 166 21.63 2.10 9.68
N VAL A 167 20.87 1.13 9.20
CA VAL A 167 21.41 -0.02 8.46
C VAL A 167 20.64 -0.20 7.16
N GLU A 168 21.31 0.05 6.05
CA GLU A 168 20.79 -0.26 4.73
C GLU A 168 20.95 -1.75 4.46
N VAL A 169 19.85 -2.39 4.09
CA VAL A 169 19.77 -3.80 3.78
C VAL A 169 19.16 -4.00 2.41
N VAL A 170 19.57 -5.04 1.69
CA VAL A 170 18.91 -5.52 0.48
C VAL A 170 18.20 -6.82 0.82
N GLU A 171 16.89 -6.88 0.59
CA GLU A 171 16.01 -7.99 0.99
C GLU A 171 15.30 -8.61 -0.22
N GLY A 172 14.97 -9.89 -0.10
CA GLY A 172 14.07 -10.59 -1.01
C GLY A 172 14.62 -10.90 -2.40
N SER A 173 13.79 -11.57 -3.22
CA SER A 173 14.12 -11.93 -4.60
C SER A 173 14.03 -10.73 -5.55
N SER A 174 13.18 -9.75 -5.24
CA SER A 174 13.04 -8.49 -5.99
C SER A 174 14.16 -7.48 -5.72
N LEU A 175 15.16 -7.84 -4.90
CA LEU A 175 16.30 -6.99 -4.54
C LEU A 175 15.85 -5.57 -4.13
N THR A 176 15.11 -5.48 -3.03
CA THR A 176 14.61 -4.20 -2.51
C THR A 176 15.55 -3.68 -1.42
N ARG A 177 16.00 -2.43 -1.53
CA ARG A 177 16.76 -1.72 -0.49
C ARG A 177 15.82 -1.17 0.57
N ARG A 178 16.11 -1.43 1.83
CA ARG A 178 15.37 -0.91 2.99
C ARG A 178 16.34 -0.43 4.06
N VAL A 179 15.83 0.33 5.01
CA VAL A 179 16.53 0.64 6.25
C VAL A 179 15.95 -0.17 7.41
N ARG A 180 16.83 -0.71 8.24
CA ARG A 180 16.54 -1.20 9.59
C ARG A 180 17.36 -0.42 10.61
N PHE A 181 16.89 -0.36 11.85
CA PHE A 181 17.56 0.36 12.94
C PHE A 181 17.99 -0.61 14.03
N TYR A 182 19.21 -0.44 14.55
CA TYR A 182 19.74 -1.31 15.60
C TYR A 182 20.30 -0.51 16.75
N ARG A 183 20.08 -0.95 17.99
CA ARG A 183 20.70 -0.37 19.19
C ARG A 183 21.68 -1.34 19.82
N LYS A 184 22.85 -0.85 20.20
CA LYS A 184 23.92 -1.58 20.88
C LYS A 184 23.60 -1.65 22.36
N THR A 185 23.31 -2.85 22.83
CA THR A 185 23.08 -3.17 24.25
C THR A 185 24.32 -3.85 24.85
N ASN A 186 24.29 -4.13 26.16
CA ASN A 186 25.30 -4.96 26.80
C ASN A 186 25.31 -6.42 26.27
N LEU A 187 24.24 -6.86 25.62
CA LEU A 187 24.11 -8.19 25.02
C LEU A 187 24.41 -8.20 23.51
N GLY A 188 24.81 -7.08 22.92
CA GLY A 188 25.02 -6.93 21.48
C GLY A 188 23.96 -6.05 20.81
N TRP A 189 23.91 -6.10 19.48
CA TRP A 189 22.96 -5.31 18.68
C TRP A 189 21.55 -5.91 18.74
N ARG A 190 20.54 -5.06 18.88
CA ARG A 190 19.12 -5.41 18.87
C ARG A 190 18.36 -4.52 17.89
N HIS A 191 17.41 -5.07 17.15
CA HIS A 191 16.59 -4.30 16.22
C HIS A 191 15.62 -3.41 17.00
N THR A 192 15.57 -2.12 16.66
CA THR A 192 14.83 -1.09 17.38
C THR A 192 14.01 -0.20 16.44
N ALA A 193 13.22 0.70 17.01
CA ALA A 193 12.42 1.66 16.27
C ALA A 193 13.29 2.64 15.45
N PRO A 194 12.76 3.22 14.35
CA PRO A 194 13.40 4.32 13.66
C PRO A 194 13.75 5.49 14.59
N LEU A 195 14.98 6.00 14.48
CA LEU A 195 15.44 7.15 15.25
C LEU A 195 15.42 8.43 14.39
N LYS A 196 14.65 9.44 14.83
CA LYS A 196 14.44 10.72 14.14
C LYS A 196 15.73 11.41 13.69
N ALA A 197 16.80 11.31 14.47
CA ALA A 197 18.08 11.96 14.20
C ALA A 197 18.76 11.51 12.88
N PHE A 198 18.43 10.33 12.34
CA PHE A 198 19.01 9.88 11.07
C PHE A 198 18.36 10.48 9.83
N TRP A 199 17.13 11.01 9.96
CA TRP A 199 16.32 11.41 8.82
C TRP A 199 16.66 12.80 8.26
N ARG A 200 17.47 13.59 8.98
CA ARG A 200 17.72 15.03 8.71
C ARG A 200 16.46 15.87 8.91
N ASP A 201 16.60 17.18 8.68
CA ASP A 201 15.52 18.13 8.87
C ASP A 201 14.33 17.83 7.94
N PRO A 202 13.09 18.06 8.41
CA PRO A 202 11.90 17.91 7.59
C PRO A 202 11.86 19.00 6.52
N ILE A 203 11.51 18.60 5.30
CA ILE A 203 11.30 19.44 4.13
C ILE A 203 9.80 19.52 3.87
N LYS A 204 9.32 20.71 3.50
CA LYS A 204 7.93 20.94 3.11
C LYS A 204 7.90 21.57 1.72
N THR A 205 7.18 20.92 0.81
CA THR A 205 6.95 21.41 -0.55
C THR A 205 5.45 21.61 -0.75
N ARG A 206 5.03 22.67 -1.44
CA ARG A 206 3.61 22.99 -1.65
C ARG A 206 3.27 22.98 -3.14
N PHE A 207 2.19 22.27 -3.48
CA PHE A 207 1.59 22.20 -4.81
C PHE A 207 0.10 22.55 -4.69
N GLY A 208 -0.27 23.79 -5.00
CA GLY A 208 -1.67 24.25 -4.84
C GLY A 208 -2.20 24.03 -3.42
N ALA A 209 -3.20 23.15 -3.28
CA ALA A 209 -3.82 22.77 -2.01
C ALA A 209 -3.11 21.62 -1.28
N VAL A 210 -2.14 20.95 -1.91
CA VAL A 210 -1.38 19.83 -1.35
C VAL A 210 -0.05 20.31 -0.77
N ILE A 211 0.26 19.87 0.44
CA ILE A 211 1.54 20.07 1.12
C ILE A 211 2.21 18.70 1.23
N VAL A 212 3.37 18.52 0.62
CA VAL A 212 4.17 17.32 0.77
C VAL A 212 5.21 17.56 1.86
N GLN A 213 5.18 16.74 2.90
CA GLN A 213 6.15 16.75 4.01
C GLN A 213 6.98 15.48 3.97
N TYR A 214 8.29 15.63 4.00
CA TYR A 214 9.24 14.50 3.98
C TYR A 214 10.53 14.90 4.66
N HIS A 215 11.52 14.01 4.71
CA HIS A 215 12.80 14.29 5.35
C HIS A 215 13.94 14.39 4.33
N GLY A 216 14.99 15.16 4.65
CA GLY A 216 16.11 15.38 3.74
C GLY A 216 16.89 14.12 3.32
N ARG A 217 16.70 12.99 4.00
CA ARG A 217 17.22 11.69 3.56
C ARG A 217 16.35 11.01 2.49
N ASP A 218 15.06 11.30 2.46
CA ASP A 218 14.13 10.76 1.45
C ASP A 218 14.18 11.53 0.13
N GLN A 219 14.71 12.75 0.15
CA GLN A 219 14.65 13.70 -0.97
C GLN A 219 15.00 13.07 -2.34
N PRO A 220 16.12 12.34 -2.53
CA PRO A 220 16.47 11.81 -3.85
C PRO A 220 15.44 10.84 -4.43
N HIS A 221 14.65 10.17 -3.58
CA HIS A 221 13.65 9.18 -3.98
C HIS A 221 12.25 9.80 -4.08
N ILE A 222 11.98 10.86 -3.31
CA ILE A 222 10.72 11.58 -3.33
C ILE A 222 10.66 12.60 -4.48
N ASP A 223 11.79 13.21 -4.87
CA ASP A 223 11.81 14.22 -5.94
C ASP A 223 11.06 13.76 -7.21
N PRO A 224 11.23 12.51 -7.72
CA PRO A 224 10.42 12.01 -8.84
C PRO A 224 8.92 11.82 -8.54
N LEU A 225 8.56 11.56 -7.28
CA LEU A 225 7.17 11.41 -6.84
C LEU A 225 6.46 12.77 -6.70
N LEU A 226 7.20 13.87 -6.50
CA LEU A 226 6.61 15.20 -6.38
C LEU A 226 5.85 15.60 -7.64
N ASP A 227 6.40 15.29 -8.82
CA ASP A 227 5.75 15.56 -10.10
C ASP A 227 4.44 14.76 -10.25
N LEU A 228 4.46 13.49 -9.84
CA LEU A 228 3.25 12.64 -9.82
C LEU A 228 2.21 13.20 -8.84
N ILE A 229 2.61 13.56 -7.62
CA ILE A 229 1.70 14.11 -6.59
C ILE A 229 1.07 15.41 -7.09
N SER A 230 1.86 16.31 -7.67
CA SER A 230 1.35 17.57 -8.23
C SER A 230 0.38 17.29 -9.38
N THR A 231 0.77 16.42 -10.32
CA THR A 231 -0.06 16.10 -11.49
C THR A 231 -1.39 15.46 -11.10
N VAL A 232 -1.38 14.47 -10.21
CA VAL A 232 -2.60 13.82 -9.72
C VAL A 232 -3.48 14.83 -8.98
N SER A 233 -2.87 15.67 -8.13
CA SER A 233 -3.60 16.73 -7.42
C SER A 233 -4.29 17.68 -8.38
N ASP A 234 -3.55 18.24 -9.34
CA ASP A 234 -4.08 19.21 -10.30
C ASP A 234 -5.19 18.58 -11.15
N GLN A 235 -4.98 17.38 -11.69
CA GLN A 235 -5.99 16.69 -12.49
C GLN A 235 -7.27 16.38 -11.70
N VAL A 236 -7.14 15.90 -10.45
CA VAL A 236 -8.31 15.60 -9.62
C VAL A 236 -9.06 16.89 -9.28
N CYS A 237 -8.33 17.96 -8.99
CA CYS A 237 -8.93 19.25 -8.67
C CYS A 237 -9.60 19.93 -9.86
N ASP A 238 -9.03 19.81 -11.05
CA ASP A 238 -9.61 20.30 -12.30
C ASP A 238 -10.89 19.53 -12.65
N GLU A 239 -10.87 18.20 -12.56
CA GLU A 239 -12.03 17.35 -12.88
C GLU A 239 -13.17 17.49 -11.86
N LEU A 240 -12.86 17.66 -10.57
CA LEU A 240 -13.90 17.84 -9.56
C LEU A 240 -14.35 19.31 -9.41
N VAL A 241 -13.68 20.26 -10.08
CA VAL A 241 -13.98 21.71 -10.15
C VAL A 241 -13.95 22.45 -8.77
N TYR A 242 -13.90 21.72 -7.65
CA TYR A 242 -14.14 22.22 -6.30
C TYR A 242 -13.10 21.79 -5.27
N CYS A 243 -11.81 21.77 -5.62
CA CYS A 243 -10.75 21.79 -4.60
C CYS A 243 -10.65 23.16 -3.95
N ALA A 244 -11.54 23.45 -3.00
CA ALA A 244 -11.46 24.69 -2.23
C ALA A 244 -10.10 24.76 -1.50
N ALA A 245 -9.47 25.93 -1.47
CA ALA A 245 -8.21 26.16 -0.74
C ALA A 245 -8.29 25.84 0.77
N ALA A 246 -9.51 25.70 1.31
CA ALA A 246 -9.79 25.24 2.67
C ALA A 246 -9.49 23.74 2.87
N ASN A 247 -9.54 22.93 1.82
CA ASN A 247 -9.23 21.50 1.85
C ASN A 247 -7.73 21.27 1.64
N ARG A 248 -6.91 21.88 2.50
CA ARG A 248 -5.47 21.60 2.46
C ARG A 248 -5.24 20.15 2.82
N MET A 249 -4.52 19.44 1.97
CA MET A 249 -4.12 18.06 2.20
C MET A 249 -2.63 18.03 2.49
N THR A 250 -2.21 17.30 3.52
CA THR A 250 -0.80 17.07 3.81
C THR A 250 -0.45 15.63 3.45
N VAL A 251 0.37 15.42 2.44
CA VAL A 251 0.99 14.12 2.13
C VAL A 251 2.28 14.04 2.93
N GLU A 252 2.36 13.14 3.90
CA GLU A 252 3.54 13.01 4.75
C GLU A 252 4.21 11.66 4.60
N PHE A 253 5.47 11.69 4.18
CA PHE A 253 6.37 10.54 4.19
C PHE A 253 6.91 10.34 5.61
N ALA A 254 6.26 9.44 6.35
CA ALA A 254 6.51 9.17 7.75
C ALA A 254 7.81 8.39 7.96
N THR A 255 8.59 8.83 8.94
CA THR A 255 9.86 8.20 9.34
C THR A 255 9.71 7.13 10.41
N GLU A 256 8.53 7.07 11.01
CA GLU A 256 8.09 5.94 11.83
C GLU A 256 7.25 5.06 10.92
N ALA A 257 7.34 3.74 11.08
CA ALA A 257 6.36 2.88 10.42
C ALA A 257 4.98 3.40 10.86
N PRO A 258 4.12 3.89 9.93
CA PRO A 258 2.78 4.30 10.32
C PRO A 258 2.14 3.13 11.05
N PRO A 259 1.20 3.37 11.97
CA PRO A 259 0.44 2.28 12.54
C PRO A 259 -0.29 1.52 11.42
N LEU A 260 0.38 0.47 10.95
CA LEU A 260 -0.14 -0.77 10.38
C LEU A 260 -0.78 -0.71 9.00
N GLN A 261 -0.83 0.44 8.32
CA GLN A 261 -1.27 0.56 6.92
C GLN A 261 -0.54 1.73 6.26
N SER A 262 0.22 1.50 5.19
CA SER A 262 0.65 2.57 4.31
C SER A 262 0.02 2.31 2.95
N PRO A 263 -0.66 3.31 2.35
CA PRO A 263 -0.89 4.65 2.87
C PRO A 263 -2.11 4.74 3.83
N TYR A 264 -2.04 5.63 4.82
CA TYR A 264 -3.06 5.84 5.84
C TYR A 264 -3.64 7.25 5.75
N LEU A 265 -4.96 7.37 5.63
CA LEU A 265 -5.65 8.66 5.65
C LEU A 265 -6.13 9.00 7.06
N GLU A 266 -5.52 10.01 7.68
CA GLU A 266 -5.99 10.61 8.91
C GLU A 266 -6.98 11.75 8.59
N VAL A 267 -8.28 11.47 8.69
CA VAL A 267 -9.34 12.48 8.62
C VAL A 267 -9.70 12.90 10.04
N ARG A 268 -9.24 14.09 10.47
CA ARG A 268 -9.64 14.65 11.77
C ARG A 268 -10.84 15.59 11.60
N PRO A 269 -12.01 15.27 12.17
CA PRO A 269 -13.13 16.19 12.18
C PRO A 269 -12.87 17.31 13.19
N GLY A 270 -12.89 18.56 12.72
CA GLY A 270 -12.87 19.76 13.57
C GLY A 270 -11.47 20.27 13.95
N ASN A 271 -11.24 21.55 13.62
CA ASN A 271 -10.05 22.39 13.87
C ASN A 271 -8.94 22.21 12.83
N GLU A 272 -8.91 23.05 11.78
CA GLU A 272 -7.82 23.46 10.83
C GLU A 272 -6.64 22.51 10.47
N GLN A 273 -6.58 21.30 11.00
CA GLN A 273 -5.58 20.28 10.76
C GLN A 273 -6.08 19.50 9.55
N SER A 274 -5.53 19.93 8.41
CA SER A 274 -5.53 19.31 7.09
C SER A 274 -5.70 17.80 7.10
N ASN A 275 -6.53 17.28 6.19
CA ASN A 275 -6.53 15.87 5.79
C ASN A 275 -5.08 15.42 5.58
N ARG A 276 -4.64 14.38 6.29
CA ARG A 276 -3.24 13.94 6.26
C ARG A 276 -3.15 12.54 5.68
N LEU A 277 -2.48 12.40 4.55
CA LEU A 277 -2.14 11.11 3.96
C LEU A 277 -0.74 10.73 4.42
N LEU A 278 -0.64 9.76 5.31
CA LEU A 278 0.60 9.19 5.79
C LEU A 278 1.05 8.08 4.85
N ILE A 279 2.26 8.22 4.32
CA ILE A 279 2.93 7.24 3.47
C ILE A 279 4.20 6.85 4.19
N SER A 280 4.56 5.57 4.25
CA SER A 280 5.88 5.17 4.75
C SER A 280 6.99 5.84 3.93
N SER A 281 8.06 6.31 4.60
CA SER A 281 9.28 6.72 3.91
C SER A 281 9.74 5.64 2.92
N PRO A 282 10.25 6.02 1.73
CA PRO A 282 10.85 5.09 0.77
C PRO A 282 11.86 4.12 1.40
N TRP A 283 12.66 4.60 2.36
CA TRP A 283 13.64 3.77 3.05
C TRP A 283 12.98 2.70 3.92
N LEU A 284 11.79 2.94 4.46
CA LEU A 284 11.03 1.97 5.24
C LEU A 284 10.21 1.02 4.36
N SER A 285 9.49 1.55 3.36
CA SER A 285 8.65 0.74 2.46
C SER A 285 9.49 -0.12 1.52
N GLY A 286 10.67 0.37 1.13
CA GLY A 286 11.58 -0.27 0.20
C GLY A 286 11.76 0.53 -1.08
N ILE A 287 13.00 0.55 -1.56
CA ILE A 287 13.44 1.21 -2.80
C ILE A 287 13.97 0.12 -3.71
N SER A 288 13.50 0.06 -4.95
CA SER A 288 14.08 -0.87 -5.93
C SER A 288 15.58 -0.61 -6.12
N THR A 289 16.34 -1.67 -6.41
CA THR A 289 17.78 -1.54 -6.68
C THR A 289 18.09 -0.91 -8.05
N ASP A 290 17.11 -0.87 -8.96
CA ASP A 290 17.22 -0.17 -10.24
C ASP A 290 16.87 1.32 -10.16
N ASP A 291 16.59 1.84 -8.95
CA ASP A 291 16.16 3.23 -8.71
C ASP A 291 14.88 3.63 -9.48
N THR A 292 14.10 2.66 -9.96
CA THR A 292 12.79 2.92 -10.56
C THR A 292 11.68 2.59 -9.57
N TRP A 293 10.62 3.40 -9.60
CA TRP A 293 9.42 3.13 -8.82
C TRP A 293 8.60 2.07 -9.55
N ASP A 294 8.21 1.04 -8.82
CA ASP A 294 7.34 -0.02 -9.34
C ASP A 294 6.00 0.58 -9.78
N GLU A 295 5.47 0.11 -10.92
CA GLU A 295 4.22 0.61 -11.47
C GLU A 295 3.06 0.37 -10.48
N THR A 296 3.09 -0.73 -9.73
CA THR A 296 2.12 -1.02 -8.67
C THR A 296 2.15 0.04 -7.59
N TYR A 297 3.34 0.41 -7.10
CA TYR A 297 3.50 1.46 -6.10
C TYR A 297 2.98 2.82 -6.60
N LEU A 298 3.29 3.17 -7.85
CA LEU A 298 2.79 4.42 -8.46
C LEU A 298 1.26 4.44 -8.57
N LYS A 299 0.64 3.30 -8.91
CA LYS A 299 -0.82 3.14 -8.94
C LYS A 299 -1.44 3.24 -7.54
N GLU A 300 -0.86 2.60 -6.54
CA GLU A 300 -1.30 2.70 -5.14
C GLU A 300 -1.19 4.12 -4.60
N LEU A 301 -0.10 4.83 -4.92
CA LEU A 301 0.07 6.23 -4.56
C LEU A 301 -0.99 7.11 -5.25
N THR A 302 -1.23 6.88 -6.53
CA THR A 302 -2.27 7.59 -7.31
C THR A 302 -3.66 7.35 -6.74
N TYR A 303 -4.00 6.09 -6.44
CA TYR A 303 -5.25 5.71 -5.77
C TYR A 303 -5.41 6.49 -4.46
N SER A 304 -4.39 6.47 -3.62
CA SER A 304 -4.49 7.00 -2.25
C SER A 304 -4.53 8.52 -2.19
N LEU A 305 -3.79 9.19 -3.08
CA LEU A 305 -3.90 10.63 -3.30
C LEU A 305 -5.29 11.00 -3.81
N THR A 306 -5.76 10.31 -4.85
CA THR A 306 -7.08 10.56 -5.45
C THR A 306 -8.19 10.37 -4.42
N TYR A 307 -8.16 9.27 -3.66
CA TYR A 307 -9.12 8.97 -2.61
C TYR A 307 -9.13 10.08 -1.57
N ALA A 308 -7.98 10.49 -1.06
CA ALA A 308 -7.88 11.51 -0.02
C ALA A 308 -8.39 12.89 -0.48
N ILE A 309 -8.09 13.28 -1.72
CA ILE A 309 -8.60 14.54 -2.30
C ILE A 309 -10.11 14.44 -2.51
N ALA A 310 -10.59 13.36 -3.13
CA ALA A 310 -12.00 13.12 -3.40
C ALA A 310 -12.84 13.05 -2.11
N ALA A 311 -12.32 12.37 -1.09
CA ALA A 311 -12.85 12.36 0.26
C ALA A 311 -12.91 13.78 0.85
N GLY A 312 -11.85 14.58 0.71
CA GLY A 312 -11.85 15.97 1.15
C GLY A 312 -12.93 16.83 0.48
N VAL A 313 -13.13 16.65 -0.83
CA VAL A 313 -14.21 17.31 -1.58
C VAL A 313 -15.58 16.85 -1.06
N ALA A 314 -15.79 15.55 -0.92
CA ALA A 314 -17.05 14.96 -0.44
C ALA A 314 -17.37 15.33 1.03
N HIS A 315 -16.36 15.48 1.89
CA HIS A 315 -16.51 15.77 3.32
C HIS A 315 -16.85 17.22 3.64
N SER A 316 -16.58 18.17 2.74
CA SER A 316 -16.78 19.63 2.93
C SER A 316 -18.23 20.09 3.20
N THR A 317 -19.12 19.15 3.55
CA THR A 317 -20.57 19.22 3.57
C THR A 317 -21.14 19.31 5.00
N GLY A 318 -20.31 19.37 6.03
CA GLY A 318 -20.69 19.79 7.40
C GLY A 318 -21.01 18.66 8.39
N GLU A 319 -20.87 17.39 8.00
CA GLU A 319 -21.05 16.25 8.90
C GLU A 319 -19.71 15.76 9.47
N PRO A 320 -19.68 15.18 10.69
CA PRO A 320 -18.47 14.59 11.26
C PRO A 320 -18.13 13.27 10.55
N GLY A 321 -17.45 13.37 9.41
CA GLY A 321 -16.91 12.25 8.64
C GLY A 321 -17.50 12.14 7.24
N LEU A 322 -17.18 11.04 6.56
CA LEU A 322 -17.77 10.67 5.27
C LEU A 322 -18.96 9.74 5.50
N THR A 323 -20.03 9.94 4.75
CA THR A 323 -21.14 8.97 4.68
C THR A 323 -20.67 7.69 3.95
N ALA A 324 -21.39 6.57 4.12
CA ALA A 324 -21.05 5.33 3.41
C ALA A 324 -21.03 5.53 1.88
N LEU A 325 -22.01 6.28 1.34
CA LEU A 325 -22.08 6.62 -0.08
C LEU A 325 -20.88 7.47 -0.53
N GLN A 326 -20.50 8.47 0.27
CA GLN A 326 -19.34 9.31 -0.03
C GLN A 326 -18.03 8.51 -0.04
N ARG A 327 -17.86 7.57 0.89
CA ARG A 327 -16.69 6.67 0.91
C ARG A 327 -16.63 5.78 -0.32
N ALA A 328 -17.74 5.11 -0.65
CA ALA A 328 -17.83 4.23 -1.81
C ALA A 328 -17.49 4.97 -3.12
N ILE A 329 -18.09 6.15 -3.34
CA ILE A 329 -17.81 6.94 -4.56
C ILE A 329 -16.37 7.48 -4.60
N ALA A 330 -15.82 7.92 -3.47
CA ALA A 330 -14.42 8.35 -3.41
C ALA A 330 -13.44 7.19 -3.68
N SER A 331 -13.72 6.00 -3.14
CA SER A 331 -12.93 4.77 -3.34
C SER A 331 -12.97 4.32 -4.80
N GLU A 332 -14.16 4.24 -5.40
CA GLU A 332 -14.28 3.90 -6.81
C GLU A 332 -13.64 4.95 -7.72
N TYR A 333 -13.84 6.25 -7.48
CA TYR A 333 -13.17 7.27 -8.28
C TYR A 333 -11.64 7.16 -8.23
N ALA A 334 -11.09 6.84 -7.06
CA ALA A 334 -9.67 6.55 -6.90
C ALA A 334 -9.20 5.33 -7.68
N ALA A 335 -9.96 4.22 -7.65
CA ALA A 335 -9.64 3.01 -8.41
C ALA A 335 -9.71 3.27 -9.92
N TRP A 336 -10.76 3.95 -10.40
CA TRP A 336 -10.89 4.33 -11.80
C TRP A 336 -9.73 5.21 -12.26
N ARG A 337 -9.27 6.17 -11.45
CA ARG A 337 -8.11 6.99 -11.82
C ARG A 337 -6.81 6.22 -11.89
N ALA A 338 -6.59 5.31 -10.94
CA ALA A 338 -5.37 4.51 -10.88
C ALA A 338 -5.29 3.50 -12.03
N HIS A 339 -6.42 2.94 -12.48
CA HIS A 339 -6.45 1.83 -13.44
C HIS A 339 -7.07 2.17 -14.80
N ARG A 340 -7.87 3.24 -14.90
CA ARG A 340 -8.65 3.63 -16.09
C ARG A 340 -9.55 2.52 -16.64
N ASP A 341 -10.08 1.70 -15.74
CA ASP A 341 -10.93 0.55 -16.06
C ASP A 341 -12.28 0.68 -15.36
N THR A 342 -13.37 0.78 -16.12
CA THR A 342 -14.73 0.88 -15.57
C THR A 342 -15.20 -0.42 -14.93
N ALA A 343 -14.61 -1.57 -15.28
CA ALA A 343 -14.93 -2.86 -14.67
C ALA A 343 -14.46 -2.95 -13.20
N GLN A 344 -13.49 -2.13 -12.80
CA GLN A 344 -12.98 -2.06 -11.42
C GLN A 344 -13.84 -1.18 -10.50
N VAL A 345 -14.84 -0.49 -11.06
CA VAL A 345 -15.62 0.53 -10.36
C VAL A 345 -17.11 0.34 -10.67
N PRO A 346 -17.77 -0.64 -10.04
CA PRO A 346 -19.08 -1.09 -10.49
C PRO A 346 -20.17 -0.03 -10.44
N LEU A 347 -20.16 0.86 -9.44
CA LEU A 347 -21.15 1.92 -9.31
C LEU A 347 -20.81 3.11 -10.20
N LEU A 348 -19.59 3.63 -10.12
CA LEU A 348 -19.13 4.79 -10.84
C LEU A 348 -18.90 4.51 -12.33
N GLY A 349 -18.43 3.31 -12.66
CA GLY A 349 -18.23 2.83 -14.01
C GLY A 349 -19.54 2.86 -14.81
N ARG A 350 -20.66 2.43 -14.23
CA ARG A 350 -21.98 2.55 -14.86
C ARG A 350 -22.41 3.99 -15.11
N ILE A 351 -22.01 4.91 -14.22
CA ILE A 351 -22.28 6.34 -14.37
C ILE A 351 -21.43 6.90 -15.51
N ILE A 352 -20.14 6.58 -15.54
CA ILE A 352 -19.20 7.01 -16.58
C ILE A 352 -19.62 6.45 -17.96
N GLU A 353 -19.97 5.18 -18.05
CA GLU A 353 -20.42 4.55 -19.30
C GLU A 353 -21.70 5.17 -19.84
N ARG A 354 -22.58 5.64 -18.95
CA ARG A 354 -23.87 6.22 -19.34
C ARG A 354 -23.82 7.72 -19.63
N HIS A 355 -23.02 8.46 -18.87
CA HIS A 355 -23.05 9.92 -18.86
C HIS A 355 -21.72 10.58 -19.23
N GLY A 356 -20.66 9.81 -19.41
CA GLY A 356 -19.29 10.32 -19.62
C GLY A 356 -18.57 10.65 -18.31
N ASP A 357 -17.24 10.78 -18.36
CA ASP A 357 -16.41 11.15 -17.22
C ASP A 357 -16.48 12.64 -16.90
N GLU A 358 -16.94 13.47 -17.83
CA GLU A 358 -17.19 14.90 -17.63
C GLU A 358 -18.25 15.20 -16.55
N GLU A 359 -19.15 14.24 -16.27
CA GLU A 359 -20.21 14.39 -15.26
C GLU A 359 -19.73 14.09 -13.84
N LEU A 360 -18.49 13.63 -13.64
CA LEU A 360 -17.93 13.32 -12.31
C LEU A 360 -17.96 14.53 -11.37
N SER A 361 -17.72 15.73 -11.88
CA SER A 361 -17.87 16.98 -11.11
C SER A 361 -19.29 17.14 -10.52
N ARG A 362 -20.32 16.84 -11.31
CA ARG A 362 -21.72 16.93 -10.88
C ARG A 362 -22.10 15.77 -9.96
N VAL A 363 -21.53 14.59 -10.14
CA VAL A 363 -21.67 13.45 -9.23
C VAL A 363 -21.18 13.85 -7.84
N PHE A 364 -19.95 14.33 -7.72
CA PHE A 364 -19.37 14.77 -6.45
C PHE A 364 -20.13 15.95 -5.85
N PHE A 365 -20.58 16.91 -6.66
CA PHE A 365 -21.45 17.99 -6.18
C PHE A 365 -22.77 17.45 -5.60
N SER A 366 -23.35 16.41 -6.21
CA SER A 366 -24.58 15.78 -5.73
C SER A 366 -24.40 14.97 -4.45
N LEU A 367 -23.17 14.56 -4.10
CA LEU A 367 -22.87 13.90 -2.83
C LEU A 367 -23.02 14.83 -1.62
N ARG A 368 -23.13 16.15 -1.86
CA ARG A 368 -23.34 17.13 -0.81
C ARG A 368 -24.70 16.95 -0.15
N GLY A 369 -24.69 16.38 1.06
CA GLY A 369 -25.89 16.06 1.83
C GLY A 369 -26.61 14.79 1.38
N ALA A 370 -26.08 14.06 0.39
CA ALA A 370 -26.62 12.76 0.01
C ALA A 370 -26.11 11.67 0.96
N ARG A 371 -27.06 11.04 1.66
CA ARG A 371 -26.80 9.85 2.49
C ARG A 371 -27.35 8.57 1.88
N LEU A 372 -28.37 8.70 1.01
CA LEU A 372 -29.20 7.59 0.57
C LEU A 372 -28.72 7.04 -0.78
N SER A 373 -28.31 5.77 -0.80
CA SER A 373 -27.88 5.11 -2.03
C SER A 373 -29.02 4.98 -3.04
N THR A 374 -30.26 4.73 -2.59
CA THR A 374 -31.44 4.67 -3.45
C THR A 374 -31.65 5.96 -4.24
N LEU A 375 -31.60 7.14 -3.60
CA LEU A 375 -31.78 8.42 -4.32
C LEU A 375 -30.64 8.65 -5.33
N PHE A 376 -29.44 8.20 -4.99
CA PHE A 376 -28.29 8.29 -5.87
C PHE A 376 -28.48 7.40 -7.12
N LEU A 377 -28.91 6.15 -6.96
CA LEU A 377 -29.22 5.22 -8.05
C LEU A 377 -30.39 5.70 -8.92
N VAL A 378 -31.45 6.24 -8.31
CA VAL A 378 -32.58 6.83 -9.04
C VAL A 378 -32.09 7.98 -9.93
N ARG A 379 -31.28 8.88 -9.37
CA ARG A 379 -30.79 10.05 -10.10
C ARG A 379 -29.84 9.68 -11.23
N TRP A 380 -28.82 8.87 -10.93
CA TRP A 380 -27.71 8.65 -11.84
C TRP A 380 -27.90 7.42 -12.74
N LEU A 381 -28.66 6.42 -12.31
CA LEU A 381 -28.93 5.22 -13.11
C LEU A 381 -30.39 5.12 -13.56
N SER A 382 -31.25 6.10 -13.24
CA SER A 382 -32.68 6.08 -13.59
C SER A 382 -33.40 4.80 -13.14
N LEU A 383 -32.93 4.17 -12.07
CA LEU A 383 -33.51 2.95 -11.51
C LEU A 383 -34.43 3.35 -10.36
N HIS A 384 -35.73 3.13 -10.52
CA HIS A 384 -36.71 3.53 -9.51
C HIS A 384 -37.47 2.31 -8.97
N PRO A 385 -37.40 2.02 -7.66
CA PRO A 385 -37.95 0.79 -7.09
C PRO A 385 -39.48 0.69 -7.23
N ALA A 386 -40.20 1.82 -7.33
CA ALA A 386 -41.64 1.79 -7.50
C ALA A 386 -42.12 1.60 -8.95
N THR A 387 -41.32 1.96 -9.95
CA THR A 387 -41.74 1.87 -11.36
C THR A 387 -41.11 0.68 -12.07
N ASP A 388 -39.90 0.31 -11.68
CA ASP A 388 -39.19 -0.87 -12.18
C ASP A 388 -38.45 -1.57 -11.03
N PRO A 389 -39.19 -2.23 -10.11
CA PRO A 389 -38.59 -2.92 -8.97
C PRO A 389 -37.61 -4.00 -9.43
N ARG A 390 -37.92 -4.71 -10.52
CA ARG A 390 -37.09 -5.80 -11.04
C ARG A 390 -35.71 -5.29 -11.44
N ALA A 391 -35.64 -4.26 -12.31
CA ALA A 391 -34.34 -3.73 -12.73
C ALA A 391 -33.58 -3.06 -11.58
N TYR A 392 -34.29 -2.43 -10.64
CA TYR A 392 -33.67 -1.80 -9.47
C TYR A 392 -32.97 -2.83 -8.56
N PHE A 393 -33.66 -3.88 -8.13
CA PHE A 393 -33.07 -4.91 -7.26
C PHE A 393 -32.05 -5.79 -7.99
N GLU A 394 -32.24 -6.03 -9.30
CA GLU A 394 -31.23 -6.69 -10.13
C GLU A 394 -29.93 -5.89 -10.19
N ALA A 395 -30.02 -4.57 -10.32
CA ALA A 395 -28.84 -3.71 -10.31
C ALA A 395 -28.13 -3.70 -8.96
N LEU A 396 -28.87 -3.61 -7.84
CA LEU A 396 -28.29 -3.68 -6.48
C LEU A 396 -27.47 -4.96 -6.28
N LEU A 397 -28.07 -6.12 -6.57
CA LEU A 397 -27.41 -7.42 -6.41
C LEU A 397 -26.17 -7.55 -7.31
N ASN A 398 -26.22 -7.04 -8.54
CA ASN A 398 -25.07 -7.05 -9.43
C ASN A 398 -23.98 -6.07 -8.99
N LEU A 399 -24.33 -4.92 -8.43
CA LEU A 399 -23.37 -3.98 -7.85
C LEU A 399 -22.64 -4.63 -6.66
N GLU A 400 -23.34 -5.33 -5.77
CA GLU A 400 -22.71 -6.07 -4.66
C GLU A 400 -21.74 -7.13 -5.18
N ARG A 401 -22.18 -7.97 -6.12
CA ARG A 401 -21.36 -9.00 -6.78
C ARG A 401 -20.11 -8.41 -7.42
N GLU A 402 -20.28 -7.38 -8.25
CA GLU A 402 -19.20 -6.74 -8.98
C GLU A 402 -18.23 -6.03 -8.04
N SER A 403 -18.72 -5.49 -6.91
CA SER A 403 -17.87 -4.88 -5.88
C SER A 403 -16.95 -5.90 -5.23
N ILE A 404 -17.42 -7.12 -4.97
CA ILE A 404 -16.56 -8.20 -4.49
C ILE A 404 -15.52 -8.57 -5.54
N LEU A 405 -15.92 -8.72 -6.81
CA LEU A 405 -14.99 -9.07 -7.90
C LEU A 405 -13.94 -7.98 -8.16
N ALA A 406 -14.30 -6.72 -7.98
CA ALA A 406 -13.45 -5.55 -8.19
C ALA A 406 -12.69 -5.09 -6.93
N HIS A 407 -12.75 -5.86 -5.84
CA HIS A 407 -12.14 -5.51 -4.55
C HIS A 407 -12.63 -4.16 -3.94
N GLN A 408 -13.86 -3.75 -4.23
CA GLN A 408 -14.49 -2.51 -3.73
C GLN A 408 -15.32 -2.75 -2.44
N LYS A 409 -14.63 -2.86 -1.30
CA LYS A 409 -15.27 -3.14 0.01
C LYS A 409 -16.31 -2.09 0.41
N ASP A 410 -16.00 -0.80 0.26
CA ASP A 410 -16.90 0.28 0.64
C ASP A 410 -18.20 0.27 -0.18
N THR A 411 -18.14 -0.06 -1.48
CA THR A 411 -19.33 -0.20 -2.32
C THR A 411 -20.13 -1.45 -1.97
N PHE A 412 -19.47 -2.57 -1.68
CA PHE A 412 -20.16 -3.77 -1.19
C PHE A 412 -20.95 -3.49 0.10
N LEU A 413 -20.28 -2.88 1.09
CA LEU A 413 -20.87 -2.54 2.39
C LEU A 413 -21.92 -1.43 2.29
N LEU A 414 -21.87 -0.56 1.27
CA LEU A 414 -22.89 0.46 1.03
C LEU A 414 -24.29 -0.13 0.93
N PHE A 415 -24.44 -1.35 0.40
CA PHE A 415 -25.75 -1.97 0.17
C PHE A 415 -26.19 -2.91 1.28
N GLN A 416 -25.40 -3.09 2.35
CA GLN A 416 -25.73 -3.99 3.45
C GLN A 416 -26.51 -3.28 4.56
N ASP A 417 -27.44 -4.00 5.20
CA ASP A 417 -28.17 -3.50 6.38
C ASP A 417 -27.26 -3.41 7.62
N ASP A 418 -27.47 -2.41 8.48
CA ASP A 418 -26.62 -2.16 9.63
C ASP A 418 -26.64 -3.30 10.67
N ASP A 419 -27.75 -4.05 10.80
CA ASP A 419 -27.93 -5.06 11.85
C ASP A 419 -26.97 -6.27 11.71
N TRP A 420 -26.37 -6.43 10.53
CA TRP A 420 -25.49 -7.56 10.20
C TRP A 420 -24.24 -7.14 9.40
N LEU A 421 -23.93 -5.84 9.39
CA LEU A 421 -22.80 -5.28 8.65
C LEU A 421 -21.47 -5.96 8.99
N ALA A 422 -21.25 -6.30 10.27
CA ALA A 422 -20.04 -6.99 10.72
C ALA A 422 -19.89 -8.40 10.11
N ASN A 423 -20.99 -9.14 9.95
CA ASN A 423 -21.00 -10.44 9.29
C ASN A 423 -20.70 -10.31 7.80
N GLN A 424 -21.19 -9.23 7.18
CA GLN A 424 -20.95 -8.94 5.77
C GLN A 424 -19.51 -8.54 5.49
N GLU A 425 -18.93 -7.74 6.38
CA GLU A 425 -17.50 -7.43 6.35
C GLU A 425 -16.64 -8.70 6.48
N GLU A 426 -16.95 -9.59 7.42
CA GLU A 426 -16.25 -10.88 7.57
C GLU A 426 -16.38 -11.76 6.32
N LEU A 427 -17.57 -11.82 5.73
CA LEU A 427 -17.81 -12.55 4.50
C LEU A 427 -16.96 -11.99 3.36
N TYR A 428 -16.95 -10.67 3.18
CA TYR A 428 -16.14 -10.02 2.17
C TYR A 428 -14.67 -10.40 2.32
N ASP A 429 -14.11 -10.23 3.53
CA ASP A 429 -12.70 -10.52 3.79
C ASP A 429 -12.37 -12.01 3.56
N ARG A 430 -13.26 -12.91 3.99
CA ARG A 430 -13.15 -14.36 3.74
C ARG A 430 -13.11 -14.67 2.24
N VAL A 431 -14.03 -14.09 1.48
CA VAL A 431 -14.13 -14.27 0.03
C VAL A 431 -12.86 -13.78 -0.65
N GLN A 432 -12.36 -12.60 -0.31
CA GLN A 432 -11.12 -12.06 -0.86
C GLN A 432 -9.90 -12.92 -0.54
N SER A 433 -9.86 -13.49 0.67
CA SER A 433 -8.75 -14.34 1.11
C SER A 433 -8.68 -15.70 0.42
N SER A 434 -9.78 -16.16 -0.19
CA SER A 434 -9.87 -17.48 -0.82
C SER A 434 -9.16 -17.61 -2.19
N GLY A 435 -8.67 -16.49 -2.75
CA GLY A 435 -7.68 -16.48 -3.83
C GLY A 435 -8.21 -16.60 -5.27
N SER A 436 -9.49 -16.93 -5.47
CA SER A 436 -10.21 -16.62 -6.72
C SER A 436 -11.68 -17.00 -6.57
N LEU A 437 -12.58 -16.05 -6.74
CA LEU A 437 -13.97 -16.37 -6.99
C LEU A 437 -14.11 -16.92 -8.41
N PRO A 438 -14.85 -18.03 -8.64
CA PRO A 438 -15.21 -18.42 -9.99
C PRO A 438 -15.92 -17.25 -10.67
N ALA A 439 -15.73 -17.09 -11.98
CA ALA A 439 -16.44 -16.06 -12.75
C ALA A 439 -17.95 -16.31 -12.62
N LEU A 440 -18.61 -15.51 -11.79
CA LEU A 440 -20.05 -15.65 -11.56
C LEU A 440 -20.80 -14.98 -12.69
N PRO A 441 -21.87 -15.58 -13.24
CA PRO A 441 -22.73 -14.87 -14.16
C PRO A 441 -23.45 -13.70 -13.45
N PRO A 442 -23.91 -12.69 -14.20
CA PRO A 442 -24.79 -11.66 -13.66
C PRO A 442 -26.04 -12.28 -13.04
N LEU A 443 -26.44 -11.77 -11.89
CA LEU A 443 -27.66 -12.17 -11.21
C LEU A 443 -28.86 -11.63 -11.98
N ARG A 444 -29.89 -12.46 -12.14
CA ARG A 444 -31.15 -12.12 -12.79
C ARG A 444 -32.27 -12.21 -11.79
N VAL A 445 -33.08 -11.17 -11.69
CA VAL A 445 -34.24 -11.17 -10.81
C VAL A 445 -35.44 -11.71 -11.59
N GLN A 446 -36.13 -12.70 -11.06
CA GLN A 446 -37.37 -13.26 -11.62
C GLN A 446 -38.58 -12.40 -11.22
N SER A 447 -38.74 -12.15 -9.91
CA SER A 447 -39.85 -11.39 -9.33
C SER A 447 -39.42 -10.63 -8.08
N VAL A 448 -40.14 -9.54 -7.80
CA VAL A 448 -39.97 -8.74 -6.58
C VAL A 448 -41.35 -8.50 -5.96
N GLU A 449 -41.49 -8.84 -4.69
CA GLU A 449 -42.66 -8.51 -3.88
C GLU A 449 -42.24 -7.46 -2.84
N ILE A 450 -42.95 -6.33 -2.79
CA ILE A 450 -42.67 -5.24 -1.85
C ILE A 450 -43.83 -5.13 -0.86
N ALA A 451 -43.53 -5.20 0.42
CA ALA A 451 -44.48 -5.02 1.52
C ALA A 451 -43.92 -3.97 2.49
N ASP A 452 -44.51 -2.77 2.48
CA ASP A 452 -44.13 -1.62 3.31
C ASP A 452 -42.64 -1.20 3.20
N ASP A 453 -41.82 -1.66 4.14
CA ASP A 453 -40.39 -1.41 4.25
C ASP A 453 -39.55 -2.65 3.95
N ARG A 454 -40.15 -3.69 3.36
CA ARG A 454 -39.50 -4.96 3.04
C ARG A 454 -39.69 -5.31 1.58
N ALA A 455 -38.71 -6.00 1.02
CA ALA A 455 -38.83 -6.59 -0.30
C ALA A 455 -38.27 -8.02 -0.30
N LEU A 456 -39.03 -8.91 -0.94
CA LEU A 456 -38.65 -10.28 -1.25
C LEU A 456 -38.29 -10.35 -2.73
N VAL A 457 -37.04 -10.69 -3.02
CA VAL A 457 -36.50 -10.82 -4.37
C VAL A 457 -36.32 -12.31 -4.67
N THR A 458 -36.91 -12.79 -5.76
CA THR A 458 -36.72 -14.16 -6.25
C THR A 458 -35.76 -14.13 -7.43
N LEU A 459 -34.69 -14.92 -7.39
CA LEU A 459 -33.69 -15.00 -8.45
C LEU A 459 -34.07 -16.02 -9.53
N ASP A 460 -33.64 -15.77 -10.76
CA ASP A 460 -33.72 -16.72 -11.87
C ASP A 460 -32.50 -17.66 -11.82
N GLY A 461 -32.58 -18.68 -10.97
CA GLY A 461 -31.54 -19.71 -10.80
C GLY A 461 -31.10 -19.94 -9.36
N GLU A 462 -30.09 -20.79 -9.18
CA GLU A 462 -29.47 -21.03 -7.87
C GLU A 462 -28.65 -19.83 -7.43
N THR A 463 -28.78 -19.50 -6.14
CA THR A 463 -28.04 -18.41 -5.53
C THR A 463 -26.57 -18.78 -5.41
N PRO A 464 -25.62 -17.91 -5.85
CA PRO A 464 -24.20 -18.20 -5.75
C PRO A 464 -23.78 -18.56 -4.32
N ILE A 465 -22.75 -19.41 -4.18
CA ILE A 465 -22.31 -19.92 -2.88
C ILE A 465 -21.97 -18.82 -1.87
N TRP A 466 -21.45 -17.66 -2.30
CA TRP A 466 -21.18 -16.53 -1.41
C TRP A 466 -22.45 -15.82 -0.90
N LEU A 467 -23.56 -15.98 -1.61
CA LEU A 467 -24.90 -15.58 -1.18
C LEU A 467 -25.66 -16.72 -0.46
N GLY A 468 -25.13 -17.95 -0.45
CA GLY A 468 -25.80 -19.16 0.03
C GLY A 468 -25.92 -19.27 1.56
N ASP A 469 -26.43 -20.42 2.01
CA ASP A 469 -26.82 -20.68 3.41
C ASP A 469 -25.70 -20.42 4.44
N GLU A 470 -24.43 -20.61 4.08
CA GLU A 470 -23.29 -20.34 4.97
C GLU A 470 -23.09 -18.85 5.28
N ALA A 471 -23.55 -17.97 4.36
CA ALA A 471 -23.48 -16.52 4.51
C ALA A 471 -24.76 -15.95 5.14
N HIS A 472 -25.81 -16.76 5.33
CA HIS A 472 -27.13 -16.35 5.80
C HIS A 472 -27.73 -15.17 5.00
N GLN A 473 -27.30 -14.99 3.74
CA GLN A 473 -27.73 -13.88 2.88
C GLN A 473 -29.01 -14.19 2.09
N SER A 474 -29.17 -15.45 1.68
CA SER A 474 -30.35 -15.92 0.96
C SER A 474 -30.91 -17.19 1.57
N LEU A 475 -32.17 -17.48 1.27
CA LEU A 475 -32.82 -18.75 1.58
C LEU A 475 -33.16 -19.44 0.25
N GLY A 476 -32.27 -20.29 -0.26
CA GLY A 476 -32.37 -20.79 -1.63
C GLY A 476 -32.34 -19.61 -2.62
N GLN A 477 -33.32 -19.52 -3.53
CA GLN A 477 -33.43 -18.45 -4.54
C GLN A 477 -33.97 -17.09 -4.01
N PHE A 478 -34.28 -17.00 -2.71
CA PHE A 478 -34.92 -15.83 -2.11
C PHE A 478 -33.90 -14.93 -1.42
N VAL A 479 -33.90 -13.65 -1.78
CA VAL A 479 -33.06 -12.60 -1.17
C VAL A 479 -33.96 -11.55 -0.54
N PHE A 480 -33.57 -11.04 0.63
CA PHE A 480 -34.39 -10.14 1.44
C PHE A 480 -33.77 -8.75 1.49
N PHE A 481 -34.61 -7.73 1.36
CA PHE A 481 -34.20 -6.33 1.51
C PHE A 481 -35.09 -5.63 2.52
N ARG A 482 -34.49 -4.70 3.27
CA ARG A 482 -35.19 -3.79 4.19
C ARG A 482 -34.93 -2.34 3.79
N ARG A 483 -35.94 -1.50 3.90
CA ARG A 483 -35.86 -0.06 3.64
C ARG A 483 -35.69 0.69 4.96
N ARG A 484 -34.52 1.31 5.16
CA ARG A 484 -34.26 2.21 6.30
C ARG A 484 -33.97 3.60 5.81
N ASP A 485 -34.64 4.60 6.39
CA ASP A 485 -34.47 6.00 6.01
C ASP A 485 -34.59 6.25 4.49
N TRP A 486 -35.48 5.52 3.82
CA TRP A 486 -35.68 5.53 2.36
C TRP A 486 -34.58 4.89 1.51
N ASP A 487 -33.65 4.17 2.12
CA ASP A 487 -32.59 3.41 1.46
C ASP A 487 -32.86 1.91 1.53
N TRP A 488 -32.82 1.21 0.39
CA TRP A 488 -32.96 -0.25 0.34
C TRP A 488 -31.62 -0.91 0.63
N LYS A 489 -31.59 -1.79 1.64
CA LYS A 489 -30.41 -2.53 2.09
C LYS A 489 -30.68 -4.03 2.06
N HIS A 490 -29.68 -4.79 1.65
CA HIS A 490 -29.67 -6.24 1.75
C HIS A 490 -29.72 -6.64 3.23
N ALA A 491 -30.77 -7.38 3.59
CA ALA A 491 -31.06 -7.82 4.94
C ALA A 491 -30.76 -9.32 5.13
N SER A 492 -30.61 -9.76 6.37
CA SER A 492 -30.34 -11.16 6.67
C SER A 492 -31.53 -12.09 6.42
N THR A 493 -31.26 -13.39 6.32
CA THR A 493 -32.29 -14.45 6.28
C THR A 493 -33.27 -14.46 7.47
N GLY A 494 -32.99 -13.71 8.55
CA GLY A 494 -33.96 -13.48 9.63
C GLY A 494 -35.26 -12.83 9.14
N GLU A 495 -35.23 -12.16 7.99
CA GLU A 495 -36.42 -11.61 7.34
C GLU A 495 -37.40 -12.67 6.81
N ALA A 496 -36.95 -13.91 6.58
CA ALA A 496 -37.79 -14.98 6.05
C ALA A 496 -39.03 -15.25 6.92
N GLU A 497 -38.91 -15.12 8.25
CA GLU A 497 -40.03 -15.33 9.18
C GLU A 497 -41.18 -14.36 8.92
N HIS A 498 -40.88 -13.12 8.52
CA HIS A 498 -41.89 -12.11 8.19
C HIS A 498 -42.69 -12.49 6.93
N TRP A 499 -42.02 -13.12 5.97
CA TRP A 499 -42.64 -13.60 4.73
C TRP A 499 -43.36 -14.95 4.90
N GLY A 500 -43.52 -15.43 6.14
CA GLY A 500 -44.13 -16.73 6.43
C GLY A 500 -43.30 -17.91 5.90
N MET A 501 -42.04 -17.66 5.55
CA MET A 501 -41.11 -18.70 5.13
C MET A 501 -40.47 -19.29 6.39
N SER A 502 -40.80 -20.54 6.69
CA SER A 502 -40.09 -21.27 7.73
C SER A 502 -38.63 -21.39 7.31
N THR A 503 -37.74 -20.70 7.99
CA THR A 503 -36.31 -21.03 7.95
C THR A 503 -36.23 -22.50 8.37
N VAL A 504 -35.86 -23.39 7.44
CA VAL A 504 -35.62 -24.77 7.80
C VAL A 504 -34.52 -24.70 8.85
N ARG A 505 -34.88 -24.92 10.13
CA ARG A 505 -33.93 -24.95 11.22
C ARG A 505 -32.80 -25.84 10.74
N ALA A 506 -31.61 -25.27 10.56
CA ALA A 506 -30.42 -26.04 10.22
C ALA A 506 -30.46 -27.27 11.14
N PRO A 507 -30.48 -28.50 10.58
CA PRO A 507 -30.64 -29.69 11.39
C PRO A 507 -29.64 -29.59 12.52
N ALA A 508 -30.14 -29.55 13.77
CA ALA A 508 -29.31 -29.37 14.95
C ALA A 508 -28.11 -30.28 14.77
N LEU A 509 -26.90 -29.70 14.66
CA LEU A 509 -25.67 -30.44 14.43
C LEU A 509 -25.63 -31.58 15.44
N THR A 510 -26.06 -32.77 15.02
CA THR A 510 -25.96 -33.96 15.84
C THR A 510 -24.47 -34.10 16.07
N PRO A 511 -23.98 -34.03 17.33
CA PRO A 511 -22.56 -34.12 17.59
C PRO A 511 -22.06 -35.39 16.90
N SER A 512 -21.17 -35.22 15.93
CA SER A 512 -20.54 -36.36 15.27
C SER A 512 -19.95 -37.24 16.37
N PRO A 513 -20.22 -38.57 16.38
CA PRO A 513 -19.61 -39.45 17.35
C PRO A 513 -18.09 -39.29 17.25
N ILE A 514 -17.46 -39.00 18.39
CA ILE A 514 -16.01 -38.91 18.54
C ILE A 514 -15.42 -40.15 17.87
N PRO A 515 -14.56 -40.02 16.84
CA PRO A 515 -13.94 -41.18 16.22
C PRO A 515 -13.07 -41.86 17.26
N THR A 516 -13.45 -43.08 17.65
CA THR A 516 -12.61 -43.99 18.43
C THR A 516 -11.27 -44.17 17.71
N PRO A 517 -10.12 -44.04 18.40
CA PRO A 517 -8.83 -44.22 17.76
C PRO A 517 -8.66 -45.67 17.32
N HIS A 518 -8.64 -45.89 16.00
CA HIS A 518 -8.20 -47.16 15.44
C HIS A 518 -6.68 -47.26 15.59
N LEU A 519 -6.24 -48.26 16.35
CA LEU A 519 -4.85 -48.72 16.44
C LEU A 519 -4.37 -49.14 15.05
N TRP A 520 -3.38 -48.43 14.51
CA TRP A 520 -2.67 -48.85 13.30
C TRP A 520 -1.71 -49.98 13.66
N SER A 521 -1.98 -51.18 13.12
CA SER A 521 -1.05 -52.29 13.11
C SER A 521 -0.14 -52.22 11.88
N CYS A 522 1.15 -52.00 12.09
CA CYS A 522 2.17 -52.10 11.05
C CYS A 522 2.29 -53.56 10.56
N SER A 523 2.01 -53.78 9.28
CA SER A 523 2.30 -55.05 8.61
C SER A 523 3.54 -54.90 7.75
N VAL A 524 4.55 -55.73 8.03
CA VAL A 524 5.84 -55.81 7.33
C VAL A 524 5.63 -56.54 6.00
N ALA A 525 6.01 -55.92 4.89
CA ALA A 525 6.04 -56.55 3.56
C ALA A 525 7.37 -57.32 3.36
N PRO A 526 7.35 -58.53 2.78
CA PRO A 526 8.56 -59.32 2.58
C PRO A 526 9.27 -59.03 1.25
N HIS A 527 10.60 -59.13 1.31
CA HIS A 527 11.55 -59.18 0.21
C HIS A 527 11.30 -60.32 -0.80
N ALA A 528 11.47 -60.01 -2.09
CA ALA A 528 12.11 -60.82 -3.16
C ALA A 528 11.92 -60.05 -4.50
N ARG A 529 12.77 -60.08 -5.53
CA ARG A 529 14.01 -60.79 -5.87
C ARG A 529 14.64 -60.05 -7.06
N ARG A 530 15.97 -60.09 -7.17
CA ARG A 530 16.78 -59.65 -8.33
C ARG A 530 16.55 -60.54 -9.56
N THR A 531 16.70 -59.95 -10.75
CA THR A 531 17.56 -60.49 -11.83
C THR A 531 18.06 -59.37 -12.77
N PRO A 532 19.17 -59.59 -13.51
CA PRO A 532 20.02 -58.53 -14.07
C PRO A 532 20.04 -58.51 -15.60
N GLY A 533 20.58 -57.42 -16.18
CA GLY A 533 21.14 -57.48 -17.53
C GLY A 533 21.25 -56.12 -18.23
N GLY A 534 22.43 -55.86 -18.80
CA GLY A 534 22.52 -55.09 -20.03
C GLY A 534 23.41 -53.85 -19.96
N ASP A 535 24.67 -54.05 -20.32
CA ASP A 535 25.72 -53.06 -20.51
C ASP A 535 25.38 -51.94 -21.52
N HIS A 536 26.20 -50.88 -21.45
CA HIS A 536 27.03 -50.35 -22.56
C HIS A 536 26.77 -48.94 -23.15
N TRP A 537 27.90 -48.19 -23.15
CA TRP A 537 28.36 -47.09 -24.03
C TRP A 537 28.02 -45.60 -23.76
N ALA A 538 29.11 -44.90 -23.36
CA ALA A 538 29.71 -43.75 -24.04
C ALA A 538 29.10 -42.34 -23.90
N ALA A 539 29.90 -41.46 -23.28
CA ALA A 539 30.00 -40.04 -23.64
C ALA A 539 30.68 -39.90 -25.02
N PRO A 540 30.55 -38.77 -25.76
CA PRO A 540 31.33 -37.58 -25.42
C PRO A 540 30.74 -36.18 -25.79
N THR A 541 31.41 -35.19 -25.19
CA THR A 541 31.64 -33.74 -25.41
C THR A 541 31.12 -32.91 -26.60
N HIS A 542 31.20 -31.59 -26.39
CA HIS A 542 31.00 -30.39 -27.23
C HIS A 542 29.55 -29.93 -27.40
N GLY A 543 29.14 -28.68 -27.16
CA GLY A 543 29.86 -27.40 -27.14
C GLY A 543 29.29 -26.55 -28.27
N GLN A 544 28.47 -25.53 -27.97
CA GLN A 544 28.20 -24.42 -28.89
C GLN A 544 27.50 -23.24 -28.20
N ASP A 545 28.11 -22.08 -28.40
CA ASP A 545 27.66 -20.74 -28.05
C ASP A 545 26.37 -20.34 -28.79
N LEU A 546 25.51 -19.56 -28.12
CA LEU A 546 24.43 -18.79 -28.76
C LEU A 546 24.55 -17.32 -28.34
N PRO A 547 24.65 -16.36 -29.27
CA PRO A 547 24.58 -14.94 -28.94
C PRO A 547 23.12 -14.45 -28.93
N TYR A 548 22.77 -13.75 -27.85
CA TYR A 548 21.56 -12.93 -27.74
C TYR A 548 21.70 -11.68 -28.63
N ALA A 549 20.87 -11.58 -29.68
CA ALA A 549 20.68 -10.34 -30.43
C ALA A 549 19.58 -9.50 -29.76
N ARG A 550 19.97 -8.31 -29.26
CA ARG A 550 19.07 -7.24 -28.81
C ARG A 550 18.53 -6.51 -30.04
N ALA A 551 17.22 -6.55 -30.27
CA ALA A 551 16.54 -5.64 -31.19
C ALA A 551 16.30 -4.29 -30.47
N ARG A 552 16.86 -3.23 -31.05
CA ARG A 552 16.70 -1.84 -30.63
C ARG A 552 15.64 -1.23 -31.55
N VAL A 553 14.45 -0.94 -31.03
CA VAL A 553 13.42 -0.19 -31.77
C VAL A 553 13.78 1.30 -31.66
N VAL A 554 14.14 1.88 -32.80
CA VAL A 554 14.29 3.32 -33.01
C VAL A 554 12.93 3.83 -33.49
N LEU A 555 12.30 4.71 -32.72
CA LEU A 555 11.13 5.47 -33.11
C LEU A 555 11.60 6.77 -33.78
N GLU A 556 11.62 6.79 -35.10
CA GLU A 556 11.78 8.03 -35.88
C GLU A 556 10.40 8.65 -36.15
N ARG A 557 10.26 9.91 -35.73
CA ARG A 557 9.21 10.84 -36.16
C ARG A 557 9.36 11.12 -37.66
N MET A 558 8.28 10.99 -38.41
CA MET A 558 8.08 11.72 -39.66
C MET A 558 6.75 12.46 -39.63
N THR A 559 6.86 13.75 -39.88
CA THR A 559 5.82 14.77 -40.06
C THR A 559 5.42 14.91 -41.53
N GLU A 560 4.10 14.99 -41.76
CA GLU A 560 3.38 15.64 -42.88
C GLU A 560 3.41 15.03 -44.32
N PRO A 561 2.53 15.46 -45.27
CA PRO A 561 1.07 15.60 -45.20
C PRO A 561 0.31 15.11 -46.48
N GLY A 562 -1.02 14.92 -46.37
CA GLY A 562 -1.99 15.11 -47.48
C GLY A 562 -2.42 13.89 -48.31
N GLY A 563 -3.72 13.85 -48.65
CA GLY A 563 -4.22 13.20 -49.87
C GLY A 563 -5.35 12.15 -49.73
N ASP A 564 -6.58 12.62 -49.92
CA ASP A 564 -7.73 12.00 -50.62
C ASP A 564 -8.40 10.66 -50.22
N GLN A 565 -9.68 10.84 -49.90
CA GLN A 565 -10.88 10.04 -50.17
C GLN A 565 -10.74 8.72 -50.93
N VAL A 566 -11.18 7.62 -50.31
CA VAL A 566 -12.01 6.59 -50.97
C VAL A 566 -13.00 6.02 -49.95
N ALA A 567 -14.29 6.04 -50.33
CA ALA A 567 -15.38 5.40 -49.62
C ALA A 567 -15.32 3.87 -49.75
N SER A 568 -15.58 3.12 -48.67
CA SER A 568 -15.98 1.71 -48.75
C SER A 568 -17.14 1.38 -47.80
N VAL A 569 -18.31 1.44 -48.41
CA VAL A 569 -19.48 0.55 -48.29
C VAL A 569 -19.44 -0.53 -47.20
N CYS A 570 -20.36 -0.40 -46.24
CA CYS A 570 -20.85 -1.49 -45.39
C CYS A 570 -21.53 -2.57 -46.23
N SER A 571 -21.29 -3.85 -45.93
CA SER A 571 -22.14 -4.96 -46.36
C SER A 571 -22.38 -5.87 -45.17
N ALA A 572 -23.60 -5.82 -44.66
CA ALA A 572 -24.13 -6.71 -43.64
C ALA A 572 -24.82 -7.91 -44.32
N SER A 573 -24.44 -9.12 -43.94
CA SER A 573 -25.08 -10.37 -44.36
C SER A 573 -25.95 -10.90 -43.21
N LEU A 574 -27.26 -10.90 -43.43
CA LEU A 574 -28.25 -11.64 -42.65
C LEU A 574 -28.21 -13.13 -43.02
N PRO A 575 -28.37 -14.07 -42.08
CA PRO A 575 -28.80 -15.42 -42.40
C PRO A 575 -30.33 -15.55 -42.33
N ARG A 576 -30.92 -16.13 -43.38
CA ARG A 576 -32.23 -16.79 -43.34
C ARG A 576 -32.01 -18.25 -42.95
N ASN A 577 -32.48 -18.63 -41.77
CA ASN A 577 -33.50 -19.66 -41.52
C ASN A 577 -33.68 -19.83 -40.02
#